data_AF-A0A4P7WX98-F1
#
_entry.id   AF-A0A4P7WX98-F1
#
_cell.length_a   1.000
_cell.length_b   1.000
_cell.length_c   1.000
_cell.angle_alpha   90.00
_cell.angle_beta   90.00
_cell.angle_gamma   90.00
#
_symmetry.space_group_name_H-M   'P 1'
#
loop_
_entity.id
_entity.type
_entity.pdbx_description
1 polymer ?
#
loop_
_entity_poly.entity_id
_entity_poly.type
_entity_poly.pdbx_seq_one_letter_code
_entity_poly.pdbx_strand_id
1 'polypeptide(L)'
;MKYFWIIIILMTLSCVKKKKEFIQPKILIKNSGFDLTKLSFNEDVLTLMSKSLDTINNYKNVNYPTDAQKKSLAQNSKAIYLDEKRYYFQLLELDSVAQYFGLMADNIKIETDSTLKIQACWSNAKVFDSTKLDSVLHKMYVHYGKTNWMKNYEAELGLQKVVYANTDENGKITHEIKYEEYEIDYEAYLYEYKINNFDNFDQWSLADRIIQVKISDGVESIINLSSGQIERKPYYSVELLSILKKEYELIKKTLASESTKYNYPMRIVKPYYIEDLDFYLHFNRFYISETKDGKKTYDFNK
;
A
#
# COMPACT_ATOMS: atom_id res chain seq x y z
N MET A 1 30.90 -47.14 39.95
CA MET A 1 29.48 -47.13 39.55
C MET A 1 28.67 -45.91 40.04
N LYS A 2 29.05 -45.17 41.10
CA LYS A 2 28.27 -44.01 41.58
C LYS A 2 28.19 -42.82 40.60
N TYR A 3 29.23 -42.59 39.80
CA TYR A 3 29.26 -41.46 38.85
C TYR A 3 28.50 -41.71 37.53
N PHE A 4 28.16 -42.96 37.22
CA PHE A 4 27.44 -43.32 35.99
C PHE A 4 25.98 -42.84 36.03
N TRP A 5 25.36 -42.93 37.22
CA TRP A 5 23.99 -42.45 37.43
C TRP A 5 23.86 -40.92 37.34
N ILE A 6 24.89 -40.18 37.76
CA ILE A 6 24.91 -38.70 37.70
C ILE A 6 24.97 -38.22 36.23
N ILE A 7 25.73 -38.92 35.39
CA ILE A 7 25.85 -38.57 33.95
C ILE A 7 24.53 -38.85 33.20
N ILE A 8 23.83 -39.95 33.53
CA ILE A 8 22.53 -40.27 32.91
C ILE A 8 21.45 -39.25 33.31
N ILE A 9 21.44 -38.78 34.56
CA ILE A 9 20.50 -37.74 35.03
C ILE A 9 20.79 -36.37 34.38
N LEU A 10 22.05 -36.03 34.15
CA LEU A 10 22.43 -34.81 33.45
C LEU A 10 22.08 -34.84 31.96
N MET A 11 22.07 -36.01 31.31
CA MET A 11 21.66 -36.14 29.91
C MET A 11 20.13 -36.05 29.72
N THR A 12 19.31 -36.44 30.69
CA THR A 12 17.84 -36.33 30.58
C THR A 12 17.30 -34.93 30.89
N LEU A 13 18.09 -34.08 31.55
CA LEU A 13 17.79 -32.66 31.75
C LEU A 13 18.23 -31.77 30.57
N SER A 14 19.00 -32.32 29.63
CA SER A 14 19.36 -31.62 28.40
C SER A 14 18.20 -31.67 27.40
N CYS A 15 17.48 -30.55 27.31
CA CYS A 15 16.63 -30.19 26.18
C CYS A 15 15.22 -30.82 26.13
N VAL A 16 14.45 -30.71 27.21
CA VAL A 16 13.01 -30.45 27.02
C VAL A 16 12.88 -28.98 26.60
N LYS A 17 13.10 -28.69 25.30
CA LYS A 17 12.58 -27.47 24.70
C LYS A 17 11.08 -27.51 24.98
N LYS A 18 10.61 -26.76 25.98
CA LYS A 18 9.17 -26.51 26.16
C LYS A 18 8.68 -26.06 24.79
N LYS A 19 7.92 -26.91 24.11
CA LYS A 19 7.20 -26.51 22.91
C LYS A 19 6.39 -25.30 23.38
N LYS A 20 6.73 -24.10 22.90
CA LYS A 20 5.85 -22.96 23.06
C LYS A 20 4.54 -23.40 22.43
N GLU A 21 3.56 -23.71 23.27
CA GLU A 21 2.21 -23.93 22.79
C GLU A 21 1.85 -22.69 22.00
N PHE A 22 1.43 -22.90 20.76
CA PHE A 22 1.01 -21.82 19.90
C PHE A 22 -0.26 -21.25 20.51
N ILE A 23 -0.14 -20.09 21.14
CA ILE A 23 -1.27 -19.33 21.64
C ILE A 23 -1.73 -18.49 20.45
N GLN A 24 -2.83 -18.89 19.83
CA GLN A 24 -3.49 -18.10 18.80
C GLN A 24 -3.83 -16.73 19.41
N PRO A 25 -3.43 -15.60 18.78
CA PRO A 25 -3.78 -14.30 19.32
C PRO A 25 -5.30 -14.14 19.35
N LYS A 26 -5.79 -13.44 20.38
CA LYS A 26 -7.22 -13.23 20.61
C LYS A 26 -7.97 -12.62 19.41
N ILE A 27 -7.25 -11.99 18.49
CA ILE A 27 -7.78 -11.38 17.26
C ILE A 27 -8.19 -12.41 16.19
N LEU A 28 -7.88 -13.70 16.36
CA LEU A 28 -8.17 -14.78 15.40
C LEU A 28 -9.17 -15.83 15.95
N ILE A 29 -9.92 -15.53 17.00
CA ILE A 29 -11.02 -16.38 17.47
C ILE A 29 -12.07 -16.50 16.32
N LYS A 30 -12.71 -17.66 16.18
CA LYS A 30 -13.79 -17.85 15.19
C LYS A 30 -14.81 -16.70 15.28
N ASN A 31 -15.05 -15.99 14.17
CA ASN A 31 -15.88 -14.76 14.06
C ASN A 31 -15.28 -13.47 14.66
N SER A 32 -14.04 -13.46 15.16
CA SER A 32 -13.32 -12.21 15.43
C SER A 32 -12.55 -11.82 14.18
N GLY A 33 -13.02 -10.81 13.46
CA GLY A 33 -12.33 -10.33 12.27
C GLY A 33 -10.93 -9.81 12.61
N PHE A 34 -9.93 -10.19 11.80
CA PHE A 34 -8.57 -9.66 11.91
C PHE A 34 -8.57 -8.20 11.45
N ASP A 35 -8.59 -7.27 12.40
CA ASP A 35 -8.71 -5.85 12.11
C ASP A 35 -7.36 -5.26 11.69
N LEU A 36 -7.18 -5.04 10.39
CA LEU A 36 -5.97 -4.49 9.78
C LEU A 36 -5.65 -3.07 10.29
N THR A 37 -6.62 -2.33 10.83
CA THR A 37 -6.38 -1.02 11.46
C THR A 37 -5.53 -1.13 12.72
N LYS A 38 -5.49 -2.32 13.36
CA LYS A 38 -4.75 -2.60 14.60
C LYS A 38 -3.39 -3.26 14.35
N LEU A 39 -3.02 -3.46 13.08
CA LEU A 39 -1.78 -4.12 12.71
C LEU A 39 -0.57 -3.39 13.30
N SER A 40 0.28 -4.09 14.04
CA SER A 40 1.56 -3.57 14.51
C SER A 40 2.70 -4.13 13.67
N PHE A 41 3.56 -3.26 13.13
CA PHE A 41 4.75 -3.69 12.38
C PHE A 41 5.82 -4.38 13.25
N ASN A 42 5.62 -4.38 14.58
CA ASN A 42 6.50 -5.08 15.52
C ASN A 42 6.07 -6.54 15.77
N GLU A 43 4.91 -6.96 15.26
CA GLU A 43 4.42 -8.34 15.42
C GLU A 43 5.16 -9.29 14.47
N ASP A 44 5.27 -10.56 14.88
CA ASP A 44 5.77 -11.63 14.01
C ASP A 44 4.60 -12.09 13.13
N VAL A 45 4.78 -12.09 11.81
CA VAL A 45 3.72 -12.47 10.86
C VAL A 45 3.14 -13.86 11.13
N LEU A 46 3.93 -14.79 11.68
CA LEU A 46 3.47 -16.14 12.02
C LEU A 46 2.39 -16.12 13.11
N THR A 47 2.33 -15.05 13.90
CA THR A 47 1.26 -14.88 14.89
C THR A 47 -0.05 -14.43 14.24
N LEU A 48 0.00 -13.80 13.08
CA LEU A 48 -1.18 -13.37 12.31
C LEU A 48 -1.80 -14.50 11.48
N MET A 49 -1.15 -15.66 11.43
CA MET A 49 -1.58 -16.81 10.63
C MET A 49 -2.03 -17.95 11.56
N SER A 50 -3.20 -18.52 11.30
CA SER A 50 -3.67 -19.68 12.08
C SER A 50 -3.00 -20.97 11.57
N LYS A 51 -2.57 -21.84 12.49
CA LYS A 51 -2.01 -23.17 12.15
C LYS A 51 -3.00 -24.08 11.40
N SER A 52 -4.31 -23.91 11.61
CA SER A 52 -5.35 -24.76 11.02
C SER A 52 -5.71 -24.38 9.58
N LEU A 53 -5.30 -23.18 9.14
CA LEU A 53 -5.56 -22.66 7.79
C LEU A 53 -4.30 -22.76 6.91
N ASP A 54 -3.23 -23.40 7.42
CA ASP A 54 -1.89 -23.43 6.82
C ASP A 54 -1.48 -24.85 6.38
N THR A 55 -2.41 -25.62 5.80
CA THR A 55 -1.99 -26.67 4.86
C THR A 55 -1.64 -25.99 3.56
N ILE A 56 -0.36 -25.74 3.39
CA ILE A 56 0.47 -25.73 2.17
C ILE A 56 1.58 -24.72 2.55
N ASN A 57 2.70 -25.11 3.17
CA ASN A 57 3.94 -25.54 2.49
C ASN A 57 4.31 -24.82 1.17
N ASN A 58 3.63 -23.75 0.78
CA ASN A 58 3.97 -22.81 -0.28
C ASN A 58 4.48 -21.52 0.35
N TYR A 59 5.30 -21.65 1.40
CA TYR A 59 6.50 -20.83 1.45
C TYR A 59 7.29 -21.13 0.17
N LYS A 60 6.86 -20.58 -0.97
CA LYS A 60 7.81 -20.35 -2.04
C LYS A 60 8.78 -19.40 -1.37
N ASN A 61 9.92 -19.93 -0.93
CA ASN A 61 11.16 -19.19 -1.04
C ASN A 61 11.19 -18.76 -2.49
N VAL A 62 10.57 -17.61 -2.80
CA VAL A 62 10.78 -16.93 -4.04
C VAL A 62 12.26 -16.63 -3.94
N ASN A 63 13.07 -17.46 -4.60
CA ASN A 63 14.51 -17.35 -4.54
C ASN A 63 14.80 -15.90 -4.89
N TYR A 64 15.22 -15.15 -3.87
CA TYR A 64 15.56 -13.76 -4.08
C TYR A 64 16.68 -13.77 -5.11
N PRO A 65 16.56 -13.01 -6.22
CA PRO A 65 17.54 -13.08 -7.28
C PRO A 65 18.92 -12.79 -6.70
N THR A 66 19.90 -13.57 -7.12
CA THR A 66 21.30 -13.34 -6.74
C THR A 66 21.74 -11.96 -7.20
N ASP A 67 22.81 -11.40 -6.62
CA ASP A 67 23.29 -10.07 -7.01
C ASP A 67 23.62 -9.97 -8.51
N ALA A 68 24.07 -11.07 -9.12
CA ALA A 68 24.26 -11.17 -10.56
C ALA A 68 22.94 -11.09 -11.35
N GLN A 69 21.88 -11.76 -10.87
CA GLN A 69 20.54 -11.69 -11.46
C GLN A 69 19.92 -10.29 -11.29
N LYS A 70 20.06 -9.68 -10.11
CA LYS A 70 19.63 -8.30 -9.85
C LYS A 70 20.31 -7.32 -10.81
N LYS A 71 21.63 -7.44 -11.00
CA LYS A 71 22.41 -6.58 -11.89
C LYS A 71 22.01 -6.74 -13.36
N SER A 72 21.78 -7.97 -13.81
CA SER A 72 21.30 -8.26 -15.17
C SER A 72 19.88 -7.74 -15.41
N LEU A 73 18.98 -7.88 -14.43
CA LEU A 73 17.61 -7.37 -14.52
C LEU A 73 17.57 -5.84 -14.45
N ALA A 74 18.42 -5.19 -13.65
CA ALA A 74 18.53 -3.73 -13.60
C ALA A 74 18.94 -3.15 -14.96
N GLN A 75 19.87 -3.81 -15.66
CA GLN A 75 20.33 -3.38 -16.98
C GLN A 75 19.28 -3.58 -18.08
N ASN A 76 18.45 -4.63 -17.99
CA ASN A 76 17.55 -5.03 -19.08
C ASN A 76 16.07 -4.69 -18.86
N SER A 77 15.61 -4.52 -17.62
CA SER A 77 14.18 -4.49 -17.27
C SER A 77 13.73 -3.24 -16.52
N LYS A 78 14.62 -2.23 -16.42
CA LYS A 78 14.44 -0.99 -15.64
C LYS A 78 13.98 -1.26 -14.19
N ALA A 79 14.32 -2.43 -13.66
CA ALA A 79 13.81 -2.92 -12.39
C ALA A 79 14.95 -3.11 -11.37
N ILE A 80 14.72 -2.68 -10.14
CA ILE A 80 15.65 -2.80 -9.03
C ILE A 80 15.05 -3.69 -7.93
N TYR A 81 15.92 -4.39 -7.22
CA TYR A 81 15.57 -5.17 -6.04
C TYR A 81 16.11 -4.46 -4.81
N LEU A 82 15.46 -4.66 -3.67
CA LEU A 82 16.01 -4.22 -2.40
C LEU A 82 17.08 -5.23 -1.95
N ASP A 83 18.15 -4.78 -1.32
CA ASP A 83 19.25 -5.69 -0.99
C ASP A 83 18.93 -6.67 0.14
N GLU A 84 17.85 -6.42 0.86
CA GLU A 84 17.43 -7.20 2.01
C GLU A 84 16.61 -8.44 1.62
N LYS A 85 16.93 -9.56 2.26
CA LYS A 85 16.12 -10.78 2.17
C LYS A 85 14.72 -10.51 2.73
N ARG A 86 13.71 -10.82 1.93
CA ARG A 86 12.29 -10.60 2.24
C ARG A 86 11.50 -11.89 2.09
N TYR A 87 10.46 -12.03 2.90
CA TYR A 87 9.50 -13.11 2.77
C TYR A 87 8.12 -12.54 2.45
N TYR A 88 7.37 -13.30 1.67
CA TYR A 88 6.06 -12.91 1.18
C TYR A 88 5.05 -13.99 1.53
N PHE A 89 3.93 -13.55 2.07
CA PHE A 89 2.84 -14.38 2.56
C PHE A 89 1.56 -13.94 1.87
N GLN A 90 0.73 -14.90 1.46
CA GLN A 90 -0.56 -14.62 0.84
C GLN A 90 -1.63 -15.47 1.52
N LEU A 91 -2.68 -14.82 1.99
CA LEU A 91 -3.90 -15.43 2.50
C LEU A 91 -4.94 -15.45 1.37
N LEU A 92 -5.51 -16.62 1.08
CA LEU A 92 -6.52 -16.81 0.03
C LEU A 92 -7.94 -16.57 0.57
N GLU A 93 -8.88 -16.26 -0.35
CA GLU A 93 -10.27 -15.80 -0.10
C GLU A 93 -11.04 -16.56 1.01
N LEU A 94 -10.85 -17.86 1.17
CA LEU A 94 -11.61 -18.66 2.15
C LEU A 94 -11.16 -18.47 3.60
N ASP A 95 -9.97 -17.90 3.82
CA ASP A 95 -9.31 -17.81 5.13
C ASP A 95 -9.10 -16.37 5.61
N SER A 96 -9.42 -15.39 4.76
CA SER A 96 -9.28 -13.96 5.07
C SER A 96 -10.46 -13.46 5.91
N VAL A 97 -10.40 -13.70 7.23
CA VAL A 97 -11.26 -13.03 8.22
C VAL A 97 -10.88 -11.57 8.44
N ALA A 98 -9.99 -11.01 7.61
CA ALA A 98 -9.48 -9.69 7.86
C ALA A 98 -10.42 -8.62 7.39
N GLN A 99 -10.47 -7.55 8.17
CA GLN A 99 -11.28 -6.41 7.89
C GLN A 99 -10.47 -5.14 8.05
N TYR A 100 -10.87 -4.11 7.31
CA TYR A 100 -10.37 -2.76 7.46
C TYR A 100 -11.56 -1.81 7.57
N PHE A 101 -11.76 -1.17 8.73
CA PHE A 101 -12.97 -0.39 9.04
C PHE A 101 -14.31 -1.12 8.78
N GLY A 102 -14.31 -2.45 8.94
CA GLY A 102 -15.47 -3.32 8.71
C GLY A 102 -15.64 -3.77 7.25
N LEU A 103 -14.73 -3.38 6.36
CA LEU A 103 -14.63 -3.94 5.01
C LEU A 103 -13.83 -5.23 5.04
N MET A 104 -14.47 -6.36 4.73
CA MET A 104 -13.79 -7.66 4.63
C MET A 104 -12.88 -7.70 3.41
N ALA A 105 -11.65 -8.16 3.60
CA ALA A 105 -10.68 -8.35 2.52
C ALA A 105 -10.86 -9.73 1.88
N ASP A 106 -10.93 -9.78 0.55
CA ASP A 106 -10.92 -11.01 -0.23
C ASP A 106 -9.51 -11.62 -0.31
N ASN A 107 -8.47 -10.80 -0.30
CA ASN A 107 -7.08 -11.28 -0.36
C ASN A 107 -6.21 -10.38 0.51
N ILE A 108 -5.25 -10.98 1.21
CA ILE A 108 -4.23 -10.25 1.95
C ILE A 108 -2.86 -10.80 1.57
N LYS A 109 -1.95 -9.88 1.34
CA LYS A 109 -0.55 -10.13 1.06
C LYS A 109 0.28 -9.41 2.11
N ILE A 110 1.26 -10.09 2.69
CA ILE A 110 2.14 -9.54 3.71
C ILE A 110 3.58 -9.72 3.27
N GLU A 111 4.33 -8.62 3.21
CA GLU A 111 5.78 -8.61 3.03
C GLU A 111 6.45 -8.41 4.39
N THR A 112 7.51 -9.17 4.63
CA THR A 112 8.30 -9.12 5.86
C THR A 112 9.80 -9.03 5.58
N ASP A 113 10.55 -8.61 6.58
CA ASP A 113 12.01 -8.67 6.57
C ASP A 113 12.55 -10.07 6.85
N SER A 114 13.87 -10.20 6.91
CA SER A 114 14.55 -11.47 7.18
C SER A 114 14.25 -12.05 8.58
N THR A 115 13.68 -11.26 9.49
CA THR A 115 13.29 -11.64 10.85
C THR A 115 11.78 -11.87 10.99
N LEU A 116 11.05 -11.92 9.87
CA LEU A 116 9.60 -12.10 9.80
C LEU A 116 8.78 -10.94 10.39
N LYS A 117 9.40 -9.76 10.54
CA LYS A 117 8.68 -8.54 10.92
C LYS A 117 8.06 -7.90 9.69
N ILE A 118 6.81 -7.49 9.85
CA ILE A 118 6.00 -6.92 8.77
C ILE A 118 6.66 -5.64 8.29
N GLN A 119 6.75 -5.50 6.96
CA GLN A 119 7.18 -4.27 6.29
C GLN A 119 6.02 -3.65 5.53
N ALA A 120 5.17 -4.49 4.93
CA ALA A 120 3.98 -4.05 4.21
C ALA A 120 2.87 -5.09 4.33
N CYS A 121 1.63 -4.61 4.37
CA CYS A 121 0.42 -5.41 4.25
C CYS A 121 -0.44 -4.78 3.16
N TRP A 122 -0.78 -5.59 2.15
CA TRP A 122 -1.68 -5.23 1.07
C TRP A 122 -2.94 -6.07 1.19
N SER A 123 -4.10 -5.48 0.94
CA SER A 123 -5.37 -6.19 0.89
C SER A 123 -6.23 -5.70 -0.25
N ASN A 124 -7.03 -6.60 -0.82
CA ASN A 124 -8.05 -6.26 -1.81
C ASN A 124 -9.44 -6.64 -1.26
N ALA A 125 -10.44 -5.83 -1.55
CA ALA A 125 -11.83 -6.08 -1.21
C ALA A 125 -12.77 -5.67 -2.33
N LYS A 126 -13.80 -6.48 -2.59
CA LYS A 126 -14.89 -6.21 -3.51
C LYS A 126 -16.06 -5.58 -2.77
N VAL A 127 -16.51 -4.42 -3.22
CA VAL A 127 -17.64 -3.68 -2.64
C VAL A 127 -18.73 -3.49 -3.67
N PHE A 128 -19.87 -4.12 -3.45
CA PHE A 128 -21.03 -4.04 -4.37
C PHE A 128 -21.97 -2.86 -4.05
N ASP A 129 -21.79 -2.19 -2.91
CA ASP A 129 -22.65 -1.11 -2.42
C ASP A 129 -21.81 0.13 -2.13
N SER A 130 -22.02 1.20 -2.90
CA SER A 130 -21.31 2.47 -2.74
C SER A 130 -21.49 3.06 -1.33
N THR A 131 -22.67 2.89 -0.71
CA THR A 131 -22.94 3.37 0.65
C THR A 131 -21.99 2.74 1.68
N LYS A 132 -21.65 1.46 1.47
CA LYS A 132 -20.68 0.76 2.30
C LYS A 132 -19.27 1.30 2.08
N LEU A 133 -18.90 1.62 0.84
CA LEU A 133 -17.61 2.23 0.50
C LEU A 133 -17.48 3.63 1.11
N ASP A 134 -18.50 4.48 0.96
CA ASP A 134 -18.56 5.81 1.57
C ASP A 134 -18.39 5.72 3.09
N SER A 135 -19.12 4.81 3.74
CA SER A 135 -18.97 4.60 5.19
C SER A 135 -17.55 4.20 5.59
N VAL A 136 -16.85 3.41 4.77
CA VAL A 136 -15.45 3.04 5.03
C VAL A 136 -14.54 4.25 4.88
N LEU A 137 -14.66 5.01 3.80
CA LEU A 137 -13.86 6.21 3.54
C LEU A 137 -14.11 7.31 4.60
N HIS A 138 -15.36 7.50 5.01
CA HIS A 138 -15.70 8.37 6.14
C HIS A 138 -14.95 7.96 7.42
N LYS A 139 -15.01 6.68 7.78
CA LYS A 139 -14.32 6.17 8.98
C LYS A 139 -12.81 6.35 8.88
N MET A 140 -12.23 6.17 7.69
CA MET A 140 -10.81 6.44 7.45
C MET A 140 -10.48 7.92 7.64
N TYR A 141 -11.29 8.82 7.10
CA TYR A 141 -11.13 10.26 7.25
C TYR A 141 -11.24 10.69 8.71
N VAL A 142 -12.26 10.22 9.44
CA VAL A 142 -12.42 10.50 10.87
C VAL A 142 -11.23 9.96 11.68
N HIS A 143 -10.72 8.78 11.33
CA HIS A 143 -9.67 8.13 12.11
C HIS A 143 -8.25 8.64 11.80
N TYR A 144 -7.92 8.91 10.53
CA TYR A 144 -6.58 9.35 10.11
C TYR A 144 -6.48 10.84 9.77
N GLY A 145 -7.61 11.54 9.66
CA GLY A 145 -7.70 12.92 9.21
C GLY A 145 -7.53 13.07 7.69
N LYS A 146 -7.07 14.26 7.30
CA LYS A 146 -6.84 14.65 5.90
C LYS A 146 -5.77 13.80 5.22
N THR A 147 -6.01 13.46 3.95
CA THR A 147 -5.01 12.81 3.08
C THR A 147 -3.84 13.76 2.82
N ASN A 148 -2.74 13.23 2.28
CA ASN A 148 -1.59 14.02 1.86
C ASN A 148 -1.95 15.02 0.77
N TRP A 149 -2.81 14.63 -0.19
CA TRP A 149 -3.27 15.55 -1.23
C TRP A 149 -4.03 16.71 -0.61
N MET A 150 -4.95 16.46 0.32
CA MET A 150 -5.71 17.52 1.00
C MET A 150 -4.78 18.46 1.78
N LYS A 151 -3.81 17.90 2.50
CA LYS A 151 -2.81 18.71 3.24
C LYS A 151 -1.95 19.56 2.29
N ASN A 152 -1.52 18.99 1.17
CA ASN A 152 -0.75 19.72 0.17
C ASN A 152 -1.61 20.79 -0.51
N TYR A 153 -2.87 20.47 -0.84
CA TYR A 153 -3.85 21.41 -1.36
C TYR A 153 -3.97 22.61 -0.42
N GLU A 154 -4.14 22.41 0.89
CA GLU A 154 -4.20 23.51 1.86
C GLU A 154 -2.89 24.30 1.96
N ALA A 155 -1.75 23.63 1.91
CA ALA A 155 -0.44 24.28 1.98
C ALA A 155 -0.14 25.10 0.71
N GLU A 156 -0.56 24.63 -0.45
CA GLU A 156 -0.37 25.29 -1.76
C GLU A 156 -1.43 26.36 -2.03
N LEU A 157 -2.65 26.17 -1.52
CA LEU A 157 -3.84 26.97 -1.85
C LEU A 157 -4.44 27.69 -0.65
N GLY A 158 -3.66 27.89 0.41
CA GLY A 158 -3.93 28.95 1.37
C GLY A 158 -4.17 30.34 0.73
N LEU A 159 -3.92 30.48 -0.58
CA LEU A 159 -4.29 31.61 -1.43
C LEU A 159 -4.48 31.18 -2.92
N GLN A 160 -5.69 30.86 -3.40
CA GLN A 160 -5.91 30.67 -4.85
C GLN A 160 -5.82 32.01 -5.60
N LYS A 161 -4.86 32.14 -6.53
CA LYS A 161 -4.67 33.36 -7.34
C LYS A 161 -5.79 33.52 -8.37
N VAL A 162 -6.79 34.34 -8.09
CA VAL A 162 -7.84 34.72 -9.04
C VAL A 162 -7.43 36.02 -9.75
N VAL A 163 -7.49 36.03 -11.08
CA VAL A 163 -7.18 37.21 -11.89
C VAL A 163 -8.47 37.77 -12.47
N TYR A 164 -8.88 38.96 -12.03
CA TYR A 164 -10.00 39.69 -12.59
C TYR A 164 -9.48 40.65 -13.65
N ALA A 165 -10.03 40.56 -14.87
CA ALA A 165 -9.79 41.55 -15.90
C ALA A 165 -10.91 42.60 -15.82
N ASN A 166 -10.56 43.84 -15.48
CA ASN A 166 -11.48 44.97 -15.42
C ASN A 166 -11.06 46.01 -16.47
N THR A 167 -12.03 46.63 -17.12
CA THR A 167 -11.75 47.73 -18.05
C THR A 167 -11.94 49.05 -17.32
N ASP A 168 -10.92 49.91 -17.30
CA ASP A 168 -11.03 51.23 -16.68
C ASP A 168 -11.91 52.18 -17.52
N GLU A 169 -12.18 53.38 -16.98
CA GLU A 169 -12.98 54.42 -17.63
C GLU A 169 -12.43 54.88 -19.00
N ASN A 170 -11.18 54.56 -19.31
CA ASN A 170 -10.50 54.90 -20.57
C ASN A 170 -10.39 53.70 -21.54
N GLY A 171 -11.04 52.58 -21.23
CA GLY A 171 -11.03 51.39 -22.09
C GLY A 171 -9.79 50.50 -21.94
N LYS A 172 -8.92 50.75 -20.94
CA LYS A 172 -7.72 49.94 -20.71
C LYS A 172 -8.02 48.76 -19.79
N ILE A 173 -7.60 47.57 -20.21
CA ILE A 173 -7.73 46.36 -19.39
C ILE A 173 -6.68 46.39 -18.26
N THR A 174 -7.17 46.31 -17.03
CA THR A 174 -6.39 46.15 -15.80
C THR A 174 -6.63 44.75 -15.24
N HIS A 175 -5.60 44.14 -14.67
CA HIS A 175 -5.69 42.83 -14.06
C HIS A 175 -5.54 42.99 -12.55
N GLU A 176 -6.57 42.64 -11.79
CA GLU A 176 -6.53 42.58 -10.34
C GLU A 176 -6.31 41.13 -9.91
N ILE A 177 -5.30 40.89 -9.06
CA ILE A 177 -5.06 39.57 -8.48
C ILE A 177 -5.67 39.56 -7.09
N LYS A 178 -6.67 38.72 -6.85
CA LYS A 178 -7.16 38.42 -5.49
C LYS A 178 -6.83 36.99 -5.11
N TYR A 179 -6.79 36.77 -3.81
CA TYR A 179 -6.65 35.45 -3.25
C TYR A 179 -7.95 35.11 -2.53
N GLU A 180 -8.64 34.08 -3.00
CA GLU A 180 -9.89 33.61 -2.42
C GLU A 180 -9.64 32.30 -1.66
N GLU A 181 -10.17 32.20 -0.44
CA GLU A 181 -10.25 30.94 0.31
C GLU A 181 -11.45 30.15 -0.22
N TYR A 182 -11.19 29.01 -0.87
CA TYR A 182 -12.23 28.05 -1.23
C TYR A 182 -12.32 26.96 -0.16
N GLU A 183 -13.48 26.82 0.46
CA GLU A 183 -13.76 25.73 1.38
C GLU A 183 -14.00 24.46 0.57
N ILE A 184 -13.10 23.48 0.67
CA ILE A 184 -13.31 22.14 0.09
C ILE A 184 -14.03 21.26 1.10
N ASP A 185 -15.14 20.67 0.67
CA ASP A 185 -15.71 19.51 1.33
C ASP A 185 -14.83 18.28 1.05
N TYR A 186 -13.87 18.05 1.95
CA TYR A 186 -12.93 16.95 1.82
C TYR A 186 -13.59 15.58 1.90
N GLU A 187 -14.74 15.49 2.54
CA GLU A 187 -15.46 14.25 2.65
C GLU A 187 -16.13 13.91 1.31
N ALA A 188 -16.82 14.88 0.70
CA ALA A 188 -17.36 14.74 -0.65
C ALA A 188 -16.26 14.40 -1.67
N TYR A 189 -15.08 15.01 -1.54
CA TYR A 189 -13.94 14.72 -2.41
C TYR A 189 -13.49 13.26 -2.37
N LEU A 190 -13.53 12.59 -1.21
CA LEU A 190 -13.19 11.16 -1.11
C LEU A 190 -14.20 10.28 -1.87
N TYR A 191 -15.45 10.73 -1.98
CA TYR A 191 -16.53 9.97 -2.62
C TYR A 191 -16.55 10.08 -4.15
N GLU A 192 -15.70 10.94 -4.73
CA GLU A 192 -15.51 10.98 -6.18
C GLU A 192 -14.73 9.74 -6.71
N TYR A 193 -14.12 8.96 -5.82
CA TYR A 193 -13.40 7.71 -6.04
C TYR A 193 -12.26 7.73 -7.09
N LYS A 194 -11.99 8.86 -7.75
CA LYS A 194 -10.90 9.12 -8.72
C LYS A 194 -10.72 7.99 -9.76
N ILE A 195 -11.80 7.31 -10.12
CA ILE A 195 -11.75 6.12 -10.95
C ILE A 195 -11.19 6.49 -12.33
N ASN A 196 -10.23 5.71 -12.83
CA ASN A 196 -9.51 5.95 -14.09
C ASN A 196 -8.62 7.20 -14.13
N ASN A 197 -8.33 7.83 -12.99
CA ASN A 197 -7.30 8.86 -12.91
C ASN A 197 -5.90 8.22 -12.78
N PHE A 198 -4.87 8.89 -13.30
CA PHE A 198 -3.47 8.48 -13.14
C PHE A 198 -3.00 8.58 -11.67
N ASP A 199 -3.74 9.33 -10.84
CA ASP A 199 -3.60 9.44 -9.37
C ASP A 199 -4.82 8.92 -8.62
N ASN A 200 -5.26 7.71 -8.93
CA ASN A 200 -6.51 7.14 -8.39
C ASN A 200 -6.39 6.58 -6.96
N PHE A 201 -5.51 7.15 -6.14
CA PHE A 201 -5.33 6.73 -4.76
C PHE A 201 -5.34 7.90 -3.79
N ASP A 202 -5.74 7.60 -2.57
CA ASP A 202 -5.63 8.47 -1.42
C ASP A 202 -4.54 7.95 -0.48
N GLN A 203 -3.73 8.86 0.04
CA GLN A 203 -2.60 8.52 0.89
C GLN A 203 -2.66 9.25 2.22
N TRP A 204 -2.34 8.54 3.31
CA TRP A 204 -2.10 9.11 4.62
C TRP A 204 -0.68 8.81 5.07
N SER A 205 0.09 9.86 5.36
CA SER A 205 1.37 9.73 6.06
C SER A 205 1.16 9.82 7.57
N LEU A 206 1.14 8.66 8.24
CA LEU A 206 1.07 8.55 9.69
C LEU A 206 2.48 8.63 10.31
N ALA A 207 2.55 8.48 11.64
CA ALA A 207 3.82 8.53 12.37
C ALA A 207 4.71 7.33 12.02
N ASP A 208 4.15 6.12 12.02
CA ASP A 208 4.87 4.86 11.85
C ASP A 208 4.70 4.24 10.45
N ARG A 209 3.69 4.65 9.69
CA ARG A 209 3.31 4.01 8.42
C ARG A 209 2.76 4.98 7.39
N ILE A 210 2.72 4.53 6.15
CA ILE A 210 1.94 5.11 5.06
C ILE A 210 0.76 4.19 4.78
N ILE A 211 -0.42 4.77 4.68
CA ILE A 211 -1.62 4.09 4.18
C ILE A 211 -1.91 4.62 2.78
N GLN A 212 -2.16 3.72 1.82
CA GLN A 212 -2.65 4.06 0.49
C GLN A 212 -3.92 3.26 0.20
N VAL A 213 -4.92 3.93 -0.37
CA VAL A 213 -6.17 3.31 -0.82
C VAL A 213 -6.42 3.68 -2.26
N LYS A 214 -6.60 2.66 -3.10
CA LYS A 214 -6.95 2.81 -4.50
C LYS A 214 -8.31 2.16 -4.75
N ILE A 215 -9.16 2.86 -5.49
CA ILE A 215 -10.49 2.39 -5.86
C ILE A 215 -10.55 2.26 -7.38
N SER A 216 -11.08 1.14 -7.86
CA SER A 216 -11.23 0.86 -9.28
C SER A 216 -12.53 0.14 -9.55
N ASP A 217 -13.04 0.24 -10.78
CA ASP A 217 -14.21 -0.51 -11.20
C ASP A 217 -13.84 -1.98 -11.49
N GLY A 218 -14.72 -2.88 -11.09
CA GLY A 218 -14.65 -4.30 -11.38
C GLY A 218 -16.00 -4.86 -11.82
N VAL A 219 -15.97 -6.00 -12.49
CA VAL A 219 -17.18 -6.75 -12.89
C VAL A 219 -16.97 -8.21 -12.58
N GLU A 220 -17.91 -8.80 -11.85
CA GLU A 220 -18.01 -10.24 -11.65
C GLU A 220 -19.03 -10.82 -12.63
N SER A 221 -18.75 -11.99 -13.21
CA SER A 221 -19.70 -12.70 -14.07
C SER A 221 -20.13 -13.98 -13.39
N ILE A 222 -21.42 -14.09 -13.08
CA ILE A 222 -22.03 -15.26 -12.46
C ILE A 222 -22.77 -16.02 -13.56
N ILE A 223 -22.39 -17.29 -13.77
CA ILE A 223 -23.03 -18.15 -14.75
C ILE A 223 -24.02 -19.05 -14.02
N ASN A 224 -25.31 -18.91 -14.35
CA ASN A 224 -26.32 -19.84 -13.90
C ASN A 224 -26.22 -21.13 -14.73
N LEU A 225 -25.70 -22.20 -14.13
CA LEU A 225 -25.46 -23.48 -14.82
C LEU A 225 -26.76 -24.17 -15.30
N SER A 226 -27.92 -23.83 -14.74
CA SER A 226 -29.21 -24.42 -15.11
C SER A 226 -29.88 -23.70 -16.29
N SER A 227 -29.76 -22.36 -16.36
CA SER A 227 -30.36 -21.57 -17.42
C SER A 227 -29.38 -21.14 -18.52
N GLY A 228 -28.07 -21.32 -18.30
CA GLY A 228 -27.02 -20.80 -19.17
C GLY A 228 -26.90 -19.28 -19.17
N GLN A 229 -27.70 -18.59 -18.35
CA GLN A 229 -27.68 -17.13 -18.27
C GLN A 229 -26.42 -16.64 -17.58
N ILE A 230 -25.86 -15.56 -18.10
CA ILE A 230 -24.70 -14.88 -17.53
C ILE A 230 -25.18 -13.56 -16.93
N GLU A 231 -25.06 -13.43 -15.61
CA GLU A 231 -25.30 -12.19 -14.90
C GLU A 231 -23.97 -11.45 -14.71
N ARG A 232 -23.94 -10.16 -15.03
CA ARG A 232 -22.80 -9.28 -14.74
C ARG A 232 -23.12 -8.44 -13.53
N LYS A 233 -22.27 -8.52 -12.52
CA LYS A 233 -22.42 -7.78 -11.27
C LYS A 233 -21.26 -6.80 -11.11
N PRO A 234 -21.48 -5.49 -11.32
CA PRO A 234 -20.43 -4.49 -11.10
C PRO A 234 -20.10 -4.38 -9.61
N TYR A 235 -18.85 -4.03 -9.30
CA TYR A 235 -18.36 -3.78 -7.95
C TYR A 235 -17.21 -2.77 -7.97
N TYR A 236 -16.93 -2.16 -6.83
CA TYR A 236 -15.69 -1.42 -6.58
C TYR A 236 -14.62 -2.34 -6.02
N SER A 237 -13.48 -2.42 -6.68
CA SER A 237 -12.27 -3.05 -6.17
C SER A 237 -11.51 -2.03 -5.33
N VAL A 238 -11.41 -2.30 -4.03
CA VAL A 238 -10.68 -1.47 -3.07
C VAL A 238 -9.37 -2.15 -2.75
N GLU A 239 -8.27 -1.54 -3.19
CA GLU A 239 -6.91 -1.94 -2.84
C GLU A 239 -6.40 -1.08 -1.71
N LEU A 240 -5.89 -1.71 -0.66
CA LEU A 240 -5.31 -1.03 0.49
C LEU A 240 -3.89 -1.50 0.73
N LEU A 241 -2.96 -0.57 0.91
CA LEU A 241 -1.61 -0.82 1.40
C LEU A 241 -1.38 -0.09 2.70
N SER A 242 -0.88 -0.83 3.68
CA SER A 242 -0.27 -0.31 4.90
C SER A 242 1.20 -0.69 4.87
N ILE A 243 2.08 0.29 4.69
CA ILE A 243 3.53 0.09 4.59
C ILE A 243 4.25 0.87 5.69
N LEU A 244 5.25 0.24 6.33
CA LEU A 244 6.03 0.88 7.36
C LEU A 244 6.74 2.10 6.78
N LYS A 245 6.67 3.24 7.49
CA LYS A 245 7.14 4.53 6.95
C LYS A 245 8.62 4.48 6.59
N LYS A 246 9.44 3.86 7.44
CA LYS A 246 10.88 3.68 7.17
C LYS A 246 11.14 2.91 5.87
N GLU A 247 10.31 1.92 5.58
CA GLU A 247 10.40 1.08 4.38
C GLU A 247 9.96 1.87 3.15
N TYR A 248 8.86 2.63 3.26
CA TYR A 248 8.40 3.52 2.19
C TYR A 248 9.47 4.55 1.81
N GLU A 249 10.09 5.20 2.80
CA GLU A 249 11.17 6.18 2.56
C GLU A 249 12.43 5.51 1.97
N LEU A 250 12.77 4.30 2.41
CA LEU A 250 13.87 3.51 1.82
C LEU A 250 13.62 3.23 0.34
N ILE A 251 12.41 2.76 0.00
CA ILE A 251 11.97 2.52 -1.37
C ILE A 251 12.11 3.79 -2.21
N LYS A 252 11.53 4.90 -1.72
CA LYS A 252 11.54 6.19 -2.42
C LYS A 252 12.97 6.68 -2.67
N LYS A 253 13.84 6.63 -1.66
CA LYS A 253 15.25 7.03 -1.78
C LYS A 253 16.01 6.16 -2.78
N THR A 254 15.78 4.84 -2.74
CA THR A 254 16.43 3.90 -3.66
C THR A 254 16.01 4.16 -5.11
N LEU A 255 14.70 4.34 -5.33
CA LEU A 255 14.14 4.66 -6.64
C LEU A 255 14.69 5.97 -7.21
N ALA A 256 14.76 7.02 -6.40
CA ALA A 256 15.34 8.30 -6.80
C ALA A 256 16.82 8.15 -7.18
N SER A 257 17.62 7.51 -6.31
CA SER A 257 19.06 7.30 -6.54
C SER A 257 19.34 6.52 -7.82
N GLU A 258 18.66 5.38 -8.02
CA GLU A 258 18.89 4.54 -9.19
C GLU A 258 18.37 5.19 -10.48
N SER A 259 17.25 5.91 -10.42
CA SER A 259 16.73 6.62 -11.60
C SER A 259 17.62 7.79 -12.03
N THR A 260 18.19 8.53 -11.08
CA THR A 260 19.20 9.56 -11.38
C THR A 260 20.46 8.96 -11.99
N LYS A 261 20.95 7.85 -11.42
CA LYS A 261 22.13 7.13 -11.93
C LYS A 261 21.94 6.61 -13.36
N TYR A 262 20.73 6.17 -13.70
CA TYR A 262 20.44 5.60 -15.01
C TYR A 262 19.81 6.58 -16.01
N ASN A 263 19.42 7.78 -15.58
CA ASN A 263 18.76 8.81 -16.39
C ASN A 263 17.43 8.35 -17.02
N TYR A 264 16.69 7.49 -16.32
CA TYR A 264 15.33 7.08 -16.68
C TYR A 264 14.60 6.50 -15.44
N PRO A 265 13.26 6.43 -15.43
CA PRO A 265 12.53 5.90 -14.28
C PRO A 265 12.80 4.40 -14.07
N MET A 266 13.17 4.05 -12.84
CA MET A 266 13.32 2.68 -12.36
C MET A 266 12.05 2.21 -11.63
N ARG A 267 11.82 0.91 -11.55
CA ARG A 267 10.76 0.30 -10.70
C ARG A 267 11.38 -0.60 -9.64
N ILE A 268 10.81 -0.67 -8.44
CA ILE A 268 11.18 -1.73 -7.49
C ILE A 268 10.32 -2.96 -7.77
N VAL A 269 10.96 -4.12 -7.87
CA VAL A 269 10.23 -5.39 -7.92
C VAL A 269 9.64 -5.68 -6.55
N LYS A 270 8.33 -5.47 -6.42
CA LYS A 270 7.53 -5.86 -5.25
C LYS A 270 6.55 -6.97 -5.64
N PRO A 271 6.14 -7.82 -4.69
CA PRO A 271 5.12 -8.85 -4.94
C PRO A 271 3.69 -8.31 -4.93
N TYR A 272 3.51 -7.01 -4.65
CA TYR A 272 2.26 -6.27 -4.76
C TYR A 272 2.49 -5.06 -5.67
N TYR A 273 1.46 -4.68 -6.42
CA TYR A 273 1.44 -3.46 -7.23
C TYR A 273 0.63 -2.42 -6.47
N ILE A 274 1.27 -1.34 -6.04
CA ILE A 274 0.59 -0.05 -5.94
C ILE A 274 1.33 0.88 -6.88
N GLU A 275 0.56 1.52 -7.74
CA GLU A 275 1.01 2.44 -8.78
C GLU A 275 1.95 3.54 -8.21
N ASP A 276 1.87 3.87 -6.93
CA ASP A 276 2.74 4.88 -6.31
C ASP A 276 4.08 4.39 -5.79
N LEU A 277 4.27 3.08 -5.74
CA LEU A 277 5.60 2.49 -5.68
C LEU A 277 6.19 2.33 -7.08
N ASP A 278 5.39 2.56 -8.13
CA ASP A 278 5.88 2.72 -9.50
C ASP A 278 6.34 4.16 -9.71
N PHE A 279 7.64 4.36 -9.48
CA PHE A 279 8.30 5.64 -9.72
C PHE A 279 8.17 6.11 -11.16
N TYR A 280 7.77 5.27 -12.13
CA TYR A 280 7.48 5.69 -13.49
C TYR A 280 6.37 6.77 -13.54
N LEU A 281 5.36 6.67 -12.68
CA LEU A 281 4.27 7.66 -12.61
C LEU A 281 4.75 8.98 -11.98
N HIS A 282 5.60 8.88 -10.95
CA HIS A 282 6.02 10.03 -10.14
C HIS A 282 7.28 10.74 -10.68
N PHE A 283 8.15 10.04 -11.40
CA PHE A 283 9.38 10.60 -11.96
C PHE A 283 9.11 11.82 -12.85
N ASN A 284 8.08 11.73 -13.70
CA ASN A 284 7.72 12.81 -14.60
C ASN A 284 7.28 14.08 -13.86
N ARG A 285 6.74 13.96 -12.64
CA ARG A 285 6.22 15.10 -11.89
C ARG A 285 7.28 15.88 -11.12
N PHE A 286 8.25 15.17 -10.57
CA PHE A 286 9.31 15.79 -9.78
C PHE A 286 10.47 16.24 -10.66
N TYR A 287 10.70 15.55 -11.77
CA TYR A 287 11.91 15.74 -12.56
C TYR A 287 11.66 16.34 -13.94
N ILE A 288 10.43 16.44 -14.48
CA ILE A 288 10.20 17.17 -15.74
C ILE A 288 9.79 18.60 -15.43
N SER A 289 10.64 19.54 -15.81
CA SER A 289 10.26 20.94 -15.99
C SER A 289 9.92 21.20 -17.45
N GLU A 290 8.83 21.90 -17.70
CA GLU A 290 8.52 22.39 -19.04
C GLU A 290 9.05 23.82 -19.16
N THR A 291 9.97 24.01 -20.10
CA THR A 291 10.49 25.33 -20.45
C THR A 291 9.40 26.16 -21.14
N LYS A 292 9.57 27.49 -21.20
CA LYS A 292 8.56 28.41 -21.78
C LYS A 292 8.25 28.13 -23.26
N ASP A 293 9.12 27.43 -23.96
CA ASP A 293 9.02 26.98 -25.35
C ASP A 293 8.41 25.58 -25.51
N GLY A 294 7.88 24.98 -24.43
CA GLY A 294 7.23 23.67 -24.45
C GLY A 294 8.20 22.48 -24.49
N LYS A 295 9.50 22.73 -24.30
CA LYS A 295 10.50 21.67 -24.26
C LYS A 295 10.57 21.09 -22.85
N LYS A 296 10.37 19.78 -22.75
CA LYS A 296 10.50 19.01 -21.51
C LYS A 296 11.97 18.82 -21.16
N THR A 297 12.39 19.31 -20.00
CA THR A 297 13.74 19.18 -19.45
C THR A 297 13.72 18.38 -18.15
N TYR A 298 14.60 17.38 -18.05
CA TYR A 298 14.71 16.55 -16.85
C TYR A 298 15.68 17.19 -15.86
N ASP A 299 15.19 17.63 -14.70
CA ASP A 299 15.94 18.32 -13.64
C ASP A 299 16.14 17.40 -12.43
N PHE A 300 17.19 16.58 -12.48
CA PHE A 300 17.55 15.56 -11.47
C PHE A 300 18.04 16.10 -10.13
N ASN A 301 18.07 17.42 -9.94
CA ASN A 301 18.63 18.09 -8.76
C ASN A 301 17.60 18.87 -7.93
N LYS A 302 16.31 18.78 -8.24
CA LYS A 302 15.21 19.25 -7.39
C LYS A 302 14.81 18.20 -6.36
#